data_AF-A0A9J5X215-F1
#
_entry.id   AF-A0A9J5X215-F1
#
_cell.length_a   1.000
_cell.length_b   1.000
_cell.length_c   1.000
_cell.angle_alpha   90.00
_cell.angle_beta   90.00
_cell.angle_gamma   90.00
#
_symmetry.space_group_name_H-M   'P 1'
#
loop_
_entity.id
_entity.type
_entity.pdbx_description
1 polymer ?
#
loop_
_entity_poly.entity_id
_entity_poly.type
_entity_poly.pdbx_seq_one_letter_code
_entity_poly.pdbx_strand_id
1 'polypeptide(L)'
;MLHHIGSKPIREIIYQKGWKDGNPPNLTTIFFETHKKDNKLVEPEAIQKHAQLEEMVQVDPSLHTIEIVEKCCGPQNRRHVFGFWGGVKAKDLKGGTSSKSELLSALRSTQEGIKSLNDHLSTIEDEMKEIMKMKEFFTAQQSYVPPTTSSFSTE
;
A
#
# COMPACT_ATOMS: atom_id res chain seq x y z
N MET A 1 15.07 -11.66 17.16
CA MET A 1 15.03 -10.35 17.81
C MET A 1 16.35 -10.17 18.54
N LEU A 2 17.09 -9.09 18.28
CA LEU A 2 18.32 -8.78 19.00
C LEU A 2 17.92 -8.44 20.45
N HIS A 3 18.10 -9.38 21.36
CA HIS A 3 17.89 -9.12 22.78
C HIS A 3 19.15 -8.40 23.29
N HIS A 4 19.10 -7.07 23.38
CA HIS A 4 20.18 -6.32 24.00
C HIS A 4 20.21 -6.70 25.48
N ILE A 5 21.29 -7.37 25.89
CA ILE A 5 21.57 -7.71 27.29
C ILE A 5 21.52 -6.42 28.11
N GLY A 6 20.59 -6.35 29.07
CA GLY A 6 20.43 -5.23 29.99
C GLY A 6 19.19 -4.34 29.79
N SER A 7 18.42 -4.51 28.71
CA SER A 7 17.17 -3.74 28.52
C SER A 7 16.10 -4.19 29.51
N LYS A 8 15.50 -3.23 30.24
CA LYS A 8 14.31 -3.52 31.07
C LYS A 8 13.19 -4.07 30.18
N PRO A 9 12.47 -5.12 30.61
CA PRO A 9 11.33 -5.60 29.85
C PRO A 9 10.29 -4.48 29.74
N ILE A 10 9.77 -4.29 28.54
CA ILE A 10 8.74 -3.30 28.20
C ILE A 10 7.62 -3.22 29.24
N ARG A 11 7.16 -4.38 29.72
CA ARG A 11 6.11 -4.50 30.74
C ARG A 11 6.48 -3.79 32.05
N GLU A 12 7.73 -3.88 32.48
CA GLU A 12 8.21 -3.24 33.71
C GLU A 12 8.28 -1.72 33.56
N ILE A 13 8.74 -1.22 32.42
CA ILE A 13 8.77 0.23 32.10
C ILE A 13 7.37 0.83 32.23
N ILE A 14 6.36 0.15 31.69
CA ILE A 14 4.96 0.59 31.71
C ILE A 14 4.39 0.60 33.14
N TYR A 15 4.68 -0.44 33.93
CA TYR A 15 4.28 -0.46 35.34
C TYR A 15 4.92 0.68 36.15
N GLN A 16 6.20 0.99 35.90
CA GLN A 16 6.92 2.06 36.59
C GLN A 16 6.45 3.46 36.17
N LYS A 17 6.01 3.63 34.90
CA LYS A 17 5.67 4.94 34.31
C LYS A 17 4.18 5.26 34.22
N GLY A 18 3.34 4.66 35.05
CA GLY A 18 1.95 5.14 35.23
C GLY A 18 0.84 4.22 34.74
N TRP A 19 1.10 2.95 34.43
CA TRP A 19 0.02 1.97 34.17
C TRP A 19 -0.97 1.87 35.33
N LYS A 20 -0.50 1.97 36.58
CA LYS A 20 -1.36 1.93 37.77
C LYS A 20 -2.26 3.16 37.89
N ASP A 21 -1.82 4.30 37.34
CA ASP A 21 -2.51 5.59 37.45
C ASP A 21 -3.46 5.84 36.27
N GLY A 22 -3.64 4.84 35.40
CA GLY A 22 -4.51 4.95 34.22
C GLY A 22 -3.90 5.73 33.05
N ASN A 23 -2.67 6.23 33.19
CA ASN A 23 -1.97 7.01 32.18
C ASN A 23 -0.74 6.25 31.68
N PRO A 24 -0.91 5.36 30.68
CA PRO A 24 0.22 4.65 30.11
C PRO A 24 1.19 5.61 29.42
N PRO A 25 2.50 5.34 29.47
CA PRO A 25 3.49 6.16 28.78
C PRO A 25 3.27 6.15 27.25
N ASN A 26 3.66 7.24 26.58
CA ASN A 26 3.52 7.35 25.12
C ASN A 26 4.58 6.50 24.39
N LEU A 27 4.37 6.29 23.09
CA LEU A 27 5.22 5.46 22.23
C LEU A 27 6.69 5.89 22.27
N THR A 28 6.95 7.19 22.12
CA THR A 28 8.30 7.79 22.12
C THR A 28 9.03 7.53 23.44
N THR A 29 8.35 7.72 24.57
CA THR A 29 8.90 7.45 25.91
C THR A 29 9.30 5.99 26.06
N ILE A 30 8.51 5.07 25.52
CA ILE A 30 8.80 3.65 25.68
C ILE A 30 9.93 3.22 24.75
N PHE A 31 9.98 3.77 23.53
CA PHE A 31 11.13 3.59 22.66
C PHE A 31 12.42 4.04 23.35
N PHE A 32 12.43 5.23 23.96
CA PHE A 32 13.57 5.73 24.71
C PHE A 32 13.98 4.79 25.86
N GLU A 33 13.03 4.39 26.69
CA GLU A 33 13.30 3.56 27.87
C GLU A 33 13.80 2.15 27.53
N THR A 34 13.39 1.61 26.38
CA THR A 34 13.81 0.29 25.91
C THR A 34 15.18 0.27 25.24
N HIS A 35 15.61 1.40 24.67
CA HIS A 35 16.85 1.52 23.89
C HIS A 35 17.93 2.38 24.57
N LYS A 36 17.65 3.00 25.72
CA LYS A 36 18.64 3.78 26.47
C LYS A 36 19.68 2.89 27.16
N LYS A 37 20.93 3.37 27.18
CA LYS A 37 22.05 2.89 28.00
C LYS A 37 22.53 4.06 28.85
N ASP A 38 22.65 3.88 30.16
CA ASP A 38 23.06 4.94 31.10
C ASP A 38 22.26 6.25 30.93
N ASN A 39 20.94 6.13 30.78
CA ASN A 39 19.99 7.24 30.56
C ASN A 39 20.16 8.02 29.25
N LYS A 40 20.90 7.50 28.26
CA LYS A 40 21.06 8.12 26.94
C LYS A 40 20.89 7.10 25.81
N LEU A 41 20.47 7.56 24.63
CA LEU A 41 20.51 6.74 23.42
C LEU A 41 21.93 6.75 22.86
N VAL A 42 22.53 5.56 22.71
CA VAL A 42 23.92 5.41 22.26
C VAL A 42 23.99 4.91 20.82
N GLU A 43 23.00 4.13 20.39
CA GLU A 43 22.98 3.56 19.04
C GLU A 43 22.41 4.58 18.04
N PRO A 44 23.14 4.90 16.94
CA PRO A 44 22.73 5.94 16.00
C PRO A 44 21.39 5.64 15.34
N GLU A 45 21.10 4.36 15.07
CA GLU A 45 19.80 3.93 14.56
C GLU A 45 18.66 4.21 15.56
N ALA A 46 18.90 4.01 16.86
CA ALA A 46 17.92 4.32 17.89
C ALA A 46 17.72 5.83 18.06
N ILE A 47 18.78 6.63 17.97
CA ILE A 47 18.70 8.09 18.00
C ILE A 47 17.83 8.60 16.84
N GLN A 48 18.09 8.11 15.62
CA GLN A 48 17.34 8.49 14.43
C GLN A 48 15.86 8.11 14.55
N LYS A 49 15.57 6.85 14.92
CA LYS A 49 14.18 6.38 15.09
C LYS A 49 13.44 7.15 16.18
N HIS A 50 14.10 7.45 17.30
CA HIS A 50 13.50 8.25 18.36
C HIS A 50 13.12 9.65 17.88
N ALA A 51 14.01 10.33 17.14
CA ALA A 51 13.72 11.65 16.57
C ALA A 51 12.54 11.61 15.58
N GLN A 52 12.49 10.60 14.71
CA GLN A 52 11.37 10.42 13.77
C GLN A 52 10.03 10.18 14.49
N LEU A 53 10.03 9.37 15.55
CA LEU A 53 8.84 9.14 16.36
C LEU A 53 8.38 10.42 17.05
N GLU A 54 9.30 11.20 17.61
CA GLU A 54 8.99 12.47 18.28
C GLU A 54 8.42 13.51 17.29
N GLU A 55 9.02 13.62 16.11
CA GLU A 55 8.55 14.49 15.03
C GLU A 55 7.13 14.10 14.57
N MET A 56 6.87 12.83 14.26
CA MET A 56 5.56 12.40 13.77
C MET A 56 4.44 12.60 14.80
N VAL A 57 4.74 12.36 16.07
CA VAL A 57 3.78 12.60 17.18
C VAL A 57 3.48 14.10 17.34
N GLN A 58 4.44 14.98 17.04
CA GLN A 58 4.24 16.44 17.10
C GLN A 58 3.52 17.00 15.86
N VAL A 59 3.90 16.55 14.67
CA VAL A 59 3.35 17.05 13.39
C VAL A 59 1.89 16.69 13.25
N ASP A 60 1.52 15.46 13.59
CA ASP A 60 0.13 15.01 13.54
C ASP A 60 -0.22 14.17 14.77
N PRO A 61 -0.69 14.82 15.85
CA PRO A 61 -1.15 14.13 17.06
C PRO A 61 -2.36 13.21 16.82
N SER A 62 -3.05 13.39 15.69
CA SER A 62 -4.20 12.56 15.31
C SER A 62 -3.80 11.31 14.53
N LEU A 63 -2.54 11.23 14.07
CA LEU A 63 -2.01 10.09 13.34
C LEU A 63 -2.08 8.84 14.21
N HIS A 64 -2.47 7.75 13.58
CA HIS A 64 -2.65 6.51 14.31
C HIS A 64 -1.28 5.92 14.72
N THR A 65 -1.15 5.49 15.97
CA THR A 65 0.13 4.98 16.53
C THR A 65 0.77 3.89 15.67
N ILE A 66 -0.03 3.01 15.06
CA ILE A 66 0.48 1.96 14.15
C ILE A 66 1.14 2.57 12.91
N GLU A 67 0.55 3.60 12.30
CA GLU A 67 1.12 4.25 11.12
C GLU A 67 2.45 4.93 11.45
N ILE A 68 2.55 5.55 12.62
CA ILE A 68 3.79 6.14 13.14
C ILE A 68 4.88 5.05 13.25
N VAL A 69 4.54 3.91 13.85
CA VAL A 69 5.48 2.79 14.03
C VAL A 69 5.89 2.20 12.69
N GLU A 70 4.96 1.99 11.76
CA GLU A 70 5.27 1.40 10.44
C GLU A 70 6.16 2.31 9.59
N LYS A 71 5.98 3.64 9.68
CA LYS A 71 6.87 4.60 9.00
C LYS A 71 8.30 4.57 9.56
N CYS A 72 8.47 4.39 10.87
CA CYS A 72 9.80 4.43 11.51
C CYS A 72 10.51 3.07 11.54
N CYS A 73 9.76 1.99 11.73
CA CYS A 73 10.28 0.64 11.95
C CYS A 73 10.02 -0.32 10.78
N GLY A 74 9.41 0.16 9.71
CA GLY A 74 8.96 -0.64 8.57
C GLY A 74 7.70 -1.46 8.87
N PRO A 75 7.22 -2.24 7.89
CA PRO A 75 5.99 -3.01 8.01
C PRO A 75 5.98 -3.89 9.26
N GLN A 76 4.95 -3.76 10.09
CA GLN A 76 4.83 -4.52 11.33
C GLN A 76 3.90 -5.72 11.13
N ASN A 77 4.20 -6.82 11.82
CA ASN A 77 3.27 -7.93 11.86
C ASN A 77 2.07 -7.56 12.74
N ARG A 78 0.84 -7.70 12.22
CA ARG A 78 -0.39 -7.36 12.95
C ARG A 78 -0.54 -8.09 14.30
N ARG A 79 0.14 -9.24 14.47
CA ARG A 79 0.21 -10.00 15.74
C ARG A 79 1.19 -9.41 16.75
N HIS A 80 2.19 -8.66 16.31
CA HIS A 80 3.24 -8.09 17.12
C HIS A 80 3.68 -6.75 16.55
N VAL A 81 2.96 -5.70 16.92
CA VAL A 81 3.33 -4.32 16.59
C VAL A 81 4.15 -3.76 17.74
N PHE A 82 5.32 -3.21 17.43
CA PHE A 82 6.15 -2.51 18.41
C PHE A 82 5.34 -1.41 19.09
N GLY A 83 5.42 -1.33 20.42
CA GLY A 83 4.61 -0.37 21.17
C GLY A 83 3.18 -0.83 21.50
N PHE A 84 2.78 -2.06 21.14
CA PHE A 84 1.47 -2.62 21.48
C PHE A 84 1.60 -3.83 22.41
N TRP A 85 1.41 -3.55 23.69
CA TRP A 85 1.79 -4.34 24.88
C TRP A 85 0.92 -5.56 25.19
N GLY A 86 -0.20 -5.71 24.48
CA GLY A 86 -1.14 -6.83 24.60
C GLY A 86 -1.67 -7.28 23.25
N GLY A 87 -0.90 -6.99 22.19
CA GLY A 87 -1.36 -7.05 20.81
C GLY A 87 -2.17 -5.82 20.42
N VAL A 88 -2.33 -5.64 19.10
CA VAL A 88 -3.20 -4.61 18.53
C VAL A 88 -4.65 -5.00 18.76
N LYS A 89 -5.43 -4.17 19.44
CA LYS A 89 -6.89 -4.37 19.58
C LYS A 89 -7.63 -3.68 18.43
N ALA A 90 -8.88 -4.06 18.20
CA ALA A 90 -9.72 -3.45 17.16
C ALA A 90 -9.86 -1.93 17.31
N LYS A 91 -9.89 -1.42 18.55
CA LYS A 91 -9.90 0.02 18.86
C LYS A 91 -8.60 0.74 18.47
N ASP A 92 -7.51 -0.02 18.37
CA ASP A 92 -6.19 0.44 17.98
C ASP A 92 -5.99 0.22 16.47
N LEU A 93 -7.04 -0.04 15.70
CA LEU A 93 -6.99 -0.10 14.24
C LEU A 93 -8.03 0.88 13.75
N LYS A 94 -7.68 2.17 13.73
CA LYS A 94 -8.55 3.20 13.17
C LYS A 94 -8.44 3.20 11.65
N GLY A 95 -8.98 2.17 11.03
CA GLY A 95 -9.38 2.19 9.63
C GLY A 95 -10.87 1.95 9.61
N GLY A 96 -11.63 2.81 8.93
CA GLY A 96 -13.06 2.58 8.72
C GLY A 96 -13.22 1.15 8.25
N THR A 97 -13.77 0.30 9.11
CA THR A 97 -13.99 -1.10 8.76
C THR A 97 -15.06 -1.05 7.71
N SER A 98 -14.63 -1.04 6.44
CA SER A 98 -15.57 -1.29 5.37
C SER A 98 -16.26 -2.58 5.75
N SER A 99 -17.58 -2.49 5.90
CA SER A 99 -18.34 -3.62 6.40
C SER A 99 -18.07 -4.84 5.51
N LYS A 100 -18.17 -6.06 6.06
CA LYS A 100 -18.00 -7.27 5.24
C LYS A 100 -18.87 -7.21 3.96
N SER A 101 -20.06 -6.60 4.08
CA SER A 101 -20.95 -6.29 2.97
C SER A 101 -20.37 -5.32 1.95
N GLU A 102 -19.81 -4.18 2.37
CA GLU A 102 -19.20 -3.22 1.44
C GLU A 102 -18.00 -3.82 0.68
N LEU A 103 -17.16 -4.59 1.38
CA LEU A 103 -16.04 -5.30 0.73
C LEU A 103 -16.54 -6.31 -0.31
N LEU A 104 -17.60 -7.06 0.00
CA LEU A 104 -18.19 -7.99 -0.95
C LEU A 104 -18.84 -7.27 -2.14
N SER A 105 -19.48 -6.12 -1.91
CA SER A 105 -20.05 -5.29 -2.97
C SER A 105 -18.96 -4.73 -3.89
N ALA A 106 -17.87 -4.20 -3.32
CA ALA A 106 -16.73 -3.71 -4.09
C ALA A 106 -16.10 -4.83 -4.93
N LEU A 107 -15.91 -6.01 -4.34
CA LEU A 107 -15.33 -7.17 -5.02
C LEU A 107 -16.21 -7.62 -6.20
N ARG A 108 -17.53 -7.75 -5.99
CA ARG A 108 -18.48 -8.08 -7.06
C ARG A 108 -18.48 -7.03 -8.17
N SER A 109 -18.50 -5.75 -7.81
CA SER A 109 -18.44 -4.65 -8.78
C SER A 109 -17.17 -4.71 -9.63
N THR A 110 -16.01 -4.95 -9.01
CA THR A 110 -14.75 -5.12 -9.76
C THR A 110 -14.76 -6.35 -10.67
N GLN A 111 -15.34 -7.46 -10.22
CA GLN A 111 -15.45 -8.68 -11.02
C GLN A 111 -16.37 -8.50 -12.24
N GLU A 112 -17.51 -7.83 -12.05
CA GLU A 112 -18.43 -7.47 -13.13
C GLU A 112 -17.78 -6.51 -14.14
N GLY A 113 -17.03 -5.52 -13.66
CA GLY A 113 -16.27 -4.60 -14.50
C GLY A 113 -15.21 -5.31 -15.35
N ILE A 114 -14.45 -6.23 -14.75
CA ILE A 114 -13.45 -7.05 -15.48
C ILE A 114 -14.14 -7.90 -16.55
N LYS A 115 -15.28 -8.52 -16.22
CA LYS A 115 -16.03 -9.32 -17.18
C LYS A 115 -16.51 -8.47 -18.36
N SER A 116 -17.11 -7.32 -18.10
CA SER A 116 -17.59 -6.40 -19.14
C SER A 116 -16.46 -5.89 -20.04
N LEU A 117 -15.29 -5.59 -19.46
CA LEU A 117 -14.11 -5.19 -20.23
C LEU A 117 -13.64 -6.31 -21.16
N ASN A 118 -13.64 -7.54 -20.66
CA ASN A 118 -13.20 -8.69 -21.44
C ASN A 118 -14.16 -8.99 -22.60
N ASP A 119 -15.48 -8.90 -22.36
CA ASP A 119 -16.50 -9.07 -23.40
C ASP A 119 -16.34 -7.98 -24.48
N HIS A 120 -16.08 -6.73 -24.08
CA HIS A 120 -15.85 -5.63 -25.03
C HIS A 120 -14.56 -5.82 -25.85
N LEU A 121 -13.48 -6.32 -25.24
CA LEU A 121 -12.24 -6.65 -25.95
C LEU A 121 -12.47 -7.75 -27.00
N SER A 122 -13.24 -8.79 -26.67
CA SER A 122 -13.60 -9.84 -27.63
C SER A 122 -14.35 -9.28 -28.85
N THR A 123 -15.32 -8.38 -28.62
CA THR A 123 -16.06 -7.74 -29.72
C THR A 123 -15.14 -6.93 -30.63
N ILE A 124 -14.23 -6.14 -30.04
CA ILE A 124 -13.24 -5.37 -30.83
C ILE A 124 -12.33 -6.30 -31.63
N GLU A 125 -11.85 -7.40 -31.04
CA GLU A 125 -11.00 -8.36 -31.74
C GLU A 125 -11.71 -8.98 -32.95
N ASP A 126 -13.00 -9.31 -32.82
CA ASP A 126 -13.81 -9.84 -33.92
C ASP A 126 -14.04 -8.80 -35.03
N GLU A 127 -14.36 -7.55 -34.68
CA GLU A 127 -14.50 -6.45 -35.64
C GLU A 127 -13.18 -6.17 -36.37
N MET A 128 -12.04 -6.16 -35.67
CA MET A 128 -10.72 -5.99 -36.29
C MET A 128 -10.41 -7.12 -37.26
N LYS A 129 -10.83 -8.35 -36.94
CA LYS A 129 -10.66 -9.52 -37.82
C LYS A 129 -11.51 -9.40 -39.09
N GLU A 130 -12.73 -8.86 -39.01
CA GLU A 130 -13.54 -8.56 -40.19
C GLU A 130 -12.90 -7.47 -41.05
N ILE A 131 -12.47 -6.36 -40.45
CA ILE A 131 -11.82 -5.26 -41.17
C ILE A 131 -10.57 -5.75 -41.90
N MET A 132 -9.79 -6.63 -41.27
CA MET A 132 -8.58 -7.21 -41.87
C MET A 132 -8.92 -8.03 -43.12
N LYS A 133 -9.96 -8.87 -43.06
CA LYS A 133 -10.44 -9.64 -44.22
C LYS A 133 -10.95 -8.73 -45.34
N MET A 134 -11.71 -7.69 -45.00
CA MET A 134 -12.19 -6.73 -46.00
C MET A 134 -11.01 -6.02 -46.68
N LYS A 135 -10.03 -5.56 -45.90
CA LYS A 135 -8.82 -4.93 -46.42
C LYS A 135 -8.06 -5.86 -47.37
N GLU A 136 -7.89 -7.12 -46.99
CA GLU A 136 -7.23 -8.13 -47.82
C GLU A 136 -7.97 -8.34 -49.15
N PHE A 137 -9.30 -8.41 -49.11
CA PHE A 137 -10.14 -8.50 -50.30
C PHE A 137 -9.98 -7.30 -51.25
N PHE A 138 -9.98 -6.08 -50.72
CA PHE A 138 -9.75 -4.86 -51.53
C PHE A 138 -8.34 -4.81 -52.13
N THR A 139 -7.31 -5.22 -51.38
CA THR A 139 -5.95 -5.28 -51.90
C THR A 139 -5.80 -6.31 -53.03
N ALA A 140 -6.49 -7.45 -52.92
CA ALA A 140 -6.49 -8.47 -53.98
C ALA A 140 -7.14 -7.95 -55.28
N GLN A 141 -8.24 -7.19 -55.18
CA GLN A 141 -8.90 -6.61 -56.36
C GLN A 141 -8.09 -5.49 -57.04
N GLN A 142 -7.38 -4.64 -56.28
CA GLN A 142 -6.57 -3.57 -56.86
C GLN A 142 -5.38 -4.05 -57.69
N SER A 143 -4.92 -5.30 -57.50
CA SER A 143 -3.84 -5.89 -58.31
C SER A 143 -4.21 -6.17 -59.77
N TYR A 144 -5.50 -6.11 -60.15
CA TYR A 144 -6.00 -6.44 -61.49
C TYR A 144 -6.19 -5.23 -62.44
N VAL A 145 -5.86 -4.01 -62.02
CA VAL A 145 -5.97 -2.84 -62.91
C VAL A 145 -4.68 -2.73 -63.74
N PRO A 146 -4.71 -2.92 -65.09
CA PRO A 146 -3.53 -2.73 -65.91
C PRO A 146 -3.17 -1.24 -65.93
N PRO A 147 -1.88 -0.87 -66.03
CA PRO A 147 -1.50 0.53 -66.18
C PRO A 147 -2.04 1.03 -67.51
N THR A 148 -3.03 1.92 -67.47
CA THR A 148 -3.52 2.62 -68.67
C THR A 148 -2.42 3.54 -69.15
N THR A 149 -1.60 3.06 -70.09
CA THR A 149 -0.71 3.90 -70.89
C THR A 149 -1.59 4.81 -71.75
N SER A 150 -1.84 6.01 -71.25
CA SER A 150 -2.40 7.12 -72.00
C SER A 150 -1.40 7.52 -73.08
N SER A 151 -1.56 6.99 -74.29
CA SER A 151 -0.90 7.53 -75.48
C SER A 151 -1.68 8.77 -75.92
N PHE A 152 -1.18 9.94 -75.52
CA PHE A 152 -1.49 11.20 -76.16
C PHE A 152 -1.12 11.10 -77.64
N SER A 153 -2.06 11.43 -78.53
CA SER A 153 -1.76 11.65 -79.94
C SER A 153 -2.45 12.93 -80.43
N THR A 154 -1.65 13.68 -81.16
CA THR A 154 -1.62 15.12 -81.45
C THR A 154 -2.64 15.59 -82.50
N GLU A 155 -2.98 16.87 -82.45
CA GLU A 155 -3.44 17.67 -83.61
C GLU A 155 -2.23 18.20 -84.40
#